data_AF-A0A821GIF6-F1
#
_entry.id   AF-A0A821GIF6-F1
#
_cell.length_a   1.000
_cell.length_b   1.000
_cell.length_c   1.000
_cell.angle_alpha   90.00
_cell.angle_beta   90.00
_cell.angle_gamma   90.00
#
_symmetry.space_group_name_H-M   'P 1'
#
loop_
_entity.id
_entity.type
_entity.pdbx_description
1 polymer ?
#
loop_
_entity_poly.entity_id
_entity_poly.type
_entity_poly.pdbx_seq_one_letter_code
_entity_poly.pdbx_strand_id
1 'polypeptide(L)'
;QLGSIVRLLTKSILINKNTKINKRKFSCKNYFKIDWSRFLIALKTIIIIGIGSIFVMIPNLAKKIENGQWILIALCMTQGDTVGGAFTTIKMRLIGTLFGAMWAYVTYLSVGNDLFRTIIILCPWMFFCGYMKLYPQWGYTVTIAALTPIIVNLGRLPFADTLPAGNYVLLRIQQNVIGISIALVLAIIIFPLFAIDLLKENIKSNYLKIFFIYYSSFI
;
A
#
# COMPACT_ATOMS: atom_id res chain seq x y z
N GLN A 1 1.38 35.03 -41.12
CA GLN A 1 1.80 33.87 -40.29
C GLN A 1 0.83 33.56 -39.14
N LEU A 2 0.20 34.55 -38.49
CA LEU A 2 -0.81 34.33 -37.43
C LEU A 2 -2.02 33.46 -37.83
N GLY A 3 -2.53 33.63 -39.06
CA GLY A 3 -3.73 32.91 -39.52
C GLY A 3 -3.58 31.39 -39.59
N SER A 4 -2.35 30.89 -39.81
CA SER A 4 -2.08 29.43 -39.84
C SER A 4 -2.16 28.82 -38.44
N ILE A 5 -1.66 29.55 -37.42
CA ILE A 5 -1.65 29.13 -36.03
C ILE A 5 -3.07 29.09 -35.47
N VAL A 6 -3.90 30.09 -35.80
CA VAL A 6 -5.31 30.10 -35.41
C VAL A 6 -6.05 28.93 -36.05
N ARG A 7 -5.79 28.62 -37.33
CA ARG A 7 -6.41 27.47 -38.01
C ARG A 7 -6.03 26.12 -37.37
N LEU A 8 -4.77 25.96 -36.96
CA LEU A 8 -4.30 24.77 -36.26
C LEU A 8 -4.93 24.63 -34.87
N LEU A 9 -5.04 25.72 -34.12
CA LEU A 9 -5.67 25.74 -32.80
C LEU A 9 -7.18 25.41 -32.89
N THR A 10 -7.88 25.97 -33.88
CA THR A 10 -9.29 25.65 -34.11
C THR A 10 -9.48 24.18 -34.47
N LYS A 11 -8.57 23.60 -35.28
CA LYS A 11 -8.59 22.19 -35.65
C LYS A 11 -8.31 21.28 -34.45
N SER A 12 -7.34 21.62 -33.58
CA SER A 12 -7.05 20.85 -32.37
C SER A 12 -8.19 20.92 -31.35
N ILE A 13 -8.86 22.07 -31.22
CA ILE A 13 -10.03 22.22 -30.34
C ILE A 13 -11.21 21.37 -30.85
N LEU A 14 -11.44 21.34 -32.17
CA LEU A 14 -12.48 20.49 -32.78
C LEU A 14 -12.20 18.99 -32.62
N ILE A 15 -10.94 18.56 -32.80
CA ILE A 15 -10.52 17.17 -32.57
C ILE A 15 -10.73 16.79 -31.10
N ASN A 16 -10.32 17.65 -30.16
CA ASN A 16 -10.50 17.39 -28.72
C ASN A 16 -11.98 17.35 -28.30
N LYS A 17 -12.84 18.16 -28.94
CA LYS A 17 -14.29 18.14 -28.72
C LYS A 17 -14.92 16.85 -29.25
N ASN A 18 -14.50 16.37 -30.42
CA ASN A 18 -14.96 15.09 -30.98
C ASN A 18 -14.48 13.88 -30.15
N THR A 19 -13.28 13.93 -29.56
CA THR A 19 -12.82 12.88 -28.63
C THR A 19 -13.58 12.90 -27.29
N LYS A 20 -14.06 14.07 -26.83
CA LYS A 20 -14.90 14.17 -25.63
C LYS A 20 -16.37 13.79 -25.86
N ILE A 21 -16.89 14.02 -27.07
CA ILE A 21 -18.28 13.68 -27.43
C ILE A 21 -18.44 12.21 -27.81
N ASN A 22 -17.35 11.50 -28.13
CA ASN A 22 -17.32 10.04 -28.18
C ASN A 22 -17.35 9.45 -26.75
N LYS A 23 -18.39 9.83 -26.01
CA LYS A 23 -18.80 9.25 -24.74
C LYS A 23 -18.96 7.75 -24.94
N ARG A 24 -18.02 7.00 -24.38
CA ARG A 24 -18.29 5.88 -23.47
C ARG A 24 -19.62 5.16 -23.79
N LYS A 25 -19.63 4.35 -24.84
CA LYS A 25 -20.43 3.12 -24.79
C LYS A 25 -19.84 2.30 -23.65
N PHE A 26 -20.39 2.47 -22.44
CA PHE A 26 -20.14 1.61 -21.28
C PHE A 26 -20.63 0.21 -21.63
N SER A 27 -19.85 -0.52 -22.42
CA SER A 27 -20.08 -1.94 -22.66
C SER A 27 -19.56 -2.66 -21.42
N CYS A 28 -20.48 -2.96 -20.49
CA CYS A 28 -20.24 -3.81 -19.32
C CYS A 28 -19.62 -5.18 -19.73
N LYS A 29 -19.82 -5.58 -20.99
CA LYS A 29 -19.30 -6.81 -21.60
C LYS A 29 -17.77 -6.87 -21.68
N ASN A 30 -17.06 -5.73 -21.73
CA ASN A 30 -15.59 -5.71 -21.72
C ASN A 30 -14.98 -5.75 -20.31
N TYR A 31 -15.76 -5.53 -19.25
CA TYR A 31 -15.31 -5.70 -17.86
C TYR A 31 -15.35 -7.17 -17.41
N PHE A 32 -16.14 -8.02 -18.08
CA PHE A 32 -16.25 -9.46 -17.82
C PHE A 32 -15.26 -10.32 -18.60
N LYS A 33 -14.08 -9.79 -18.96
CA LYS A 33 -12.95 -10.68 -19.26
C LYS A 33 -12.38 -11.15 -17.93
N ILE A 34 -12.80 -12.34 -17.51
CA ILE A 34 -12.28 -13.02 -16.33
C ILE A 34 -10.83 -13.39 -16.62
N ASP A 35 -9.90 -12.54 -16.19
CA ASP A 35 -8.48 -12.88 -16.15
C ASP A 35 -8.26 -13.89 -15.02
N TRP A 36 -8.12 -15.17 -15.38
CA TRP A 36 -7.94 -16.27 -14.43
C TRP A 36 -6.76 -16.06 -13.47
N SER A 37 -5.70 -15.39 -13.93
CA SER A 37 -4.55 -15.00 -13.12
C SER A 37 -4.91 -14.04 -12.00
N ARG A 38 -5.76 -13.04 -12.26
CA ARG A 38 -6.24 -12.09 -11.24
C ARG A 38 -7.15 -12.77 -10.23
N PHE A 39 -7.96 -13.72 -10.68
CA PHE A 39 -8.81 -14.52 -9.81
C PHE A 39 -7.99 -15.37 -8.83
N LEU A 40 -6.92 -16.02 -9.30
CA LEU A 40 -6.01 -16.80 -8.44
C LEU A 40 -5.27 -15.92 -7.42
N ILE A 41 -4.85 -14.72 -7.81
CA ILE A 41 -4.25 -13.74 -6.89
C ILE A 41 -5.26 -13.32 -5.81
N ALA A 42 -6.51 -13.04 -6.21
CA ALA A 42 -7.58 -12.69 -5.27
C ALA A 42 -7.94 -13.86 -4.32
N LEU A 43 -7.98 -15.10 -4.80
CA LEU A 43 -8.16 -16.27 -3.93
C LEU A 43 -7.01 -16.40 -2.94
N LYS A 44 -5.76 -16.21 -3.39
CA LYS A 44 -4.59 -16.20 -2.52
C LYS A 44 -4.72 -15.16 -1.42
N THR A 45 -5.10 -13.92 -1.74
CA THR A 45 -5.26 -12.87 -0.72
C THR A 45 -6.39 -13.19 0.26
N ILE A 46 -7.52 -13.72 -0.21
CA ILE A 46 -8.63 -14.17 0.65
C ILE A 46 -8.18 -15.27 1.61
N ILE A 47 -7.43 -16.26 1.14
CA ILE A 47 -6.92 -17.36 1.97
C ILE A 47 -5.94 -16.82 3.03
N ILE A 48 -5.01 -15.94 2.63
CA ILE A 48 -4.04 -15.32 3.55
C ILE A 48 -4.77 -14.50 4.62
N ILE A 49 -5.76 -13.69 4.24
CA ILE A 49 -6.55 -12.88 5.18
C ILE A 49 -7.39 -13.77 6.09
N GLY A 50 -8.01 -14.82 5.54
CA GLY A 50 -8.82 -15.78 6.31
C GLY A 50 -7.99 -16.48 7.39
N ILE A 51 -6.83 -17.02 7.01
CA ILE A 51 -5.91 -17.67 7.95
C ILE A 51 -5.38 -16.67 8.97
N GLY A 52 -4.95 -15.47 8.52
CA GLY A 52 -4.48 -14.40 9.40
C GLY A 52 -5.54 -13.95 10.42
N SER A 53 -6.81 -13.88 9.99
CA SER A 53 -7.94 -13.54 10.86
C SER A 53 -8.16 -14.58 11.95
N ILE A 54 -8.12 -15.87 11.60
CA ILE A 54 -8.24 -16.96 12.57
C ILE A 54 -7.13 -16.88 13.63
N PHE A 55 -5.88 -16.62 13.22
CA PHE A 55 -4.77 -16.45 14.17
C PHE A 55 -4.98 -15.31 15.16
N VAL A 56 -5.57 -14.20 14.73
CA VAL A 56 -5.84 -13.03 15.57
C VAL A 56 -7.05 -13.25 16.49
N MET A 57 -8.04 -14.05 16.05
CA MET A 57 -9.29 -14.27 16.78
C MET A 57 -9.21 -15.39 17.84
N ILE A 58 -8.14 -16.18 17.85
CA ILE A 58 -7.93 -17.22 18.86
C ILE A 58 -7.80 -16.57 20.25
N PRO A 59 -8.67 -16.91 21.22
CA PRO A 59 -8.76 -16.21 22.50
C PRO A 59 -7.49 -16.33 23.36
N ASN A 60 -6.71 -17.41 23.18
CA ASN A 60 -5.45 -17.60 23.88
C ASN A 60 -4.34 -16.64 23.41
N LEU A 61 -4.36 -16.23 22.14
CA LEU A 61 -3.44 -15.24 21.58
C LEU A 61 -3.97 -13.82 21.78
N ALA A 62 -5.28 -13.62 21.60
CA ALA A 62 -5.94 -12.33 21.80
C ALA A 62 -5.82 -11.82 23.26
N LYS A 63 -5.81 -12.72 24.25
CA LYS A 63 -5.58 -12.35 25.66
C LYS A 63 -4.14 -11.93 25.97
N LYS A 64 -3.15 -12.42 25.20
CA LYS A 64 -1.73 -12.04 25.38
C LYS A 64 -1.34 -10.79 24.59
N ILE A 65 -2.10 -10.44 23.56
CA ILE A 65 -1.80 -9.34 22.65
C ILE A 65 -2.92 -8.32 22.74
N GLU A 66 -2.74 -7.31 23.59
CA GLU A 66 -3.58 -6.12 23.58
C GLU A 66 -3.55 -5.49 22.18
N ASN A 67 -4.72 -5.17 21.63
CA ASN A 67 -4.88 -4.57 20.29
C ASN A 67 -4.40 -5.44 19.11
N GLY A 68 -4.70 -6.74 19.11
CA GLY A 68 -4.38 -7.69 18.02
C GLY A 68 -4.91 -7.32 16.62
N GLN A 69 -5.85 -6.39 16.51
CA GLN A 69 -6.35 -5.87 15.22
C GLN A 69 -5.24 -5.28 14.34
N TRP A 70 -4.18 -4.73 14.94
CA TRP A 70 -3.07 -4.12 14.22
C TRP A 70 -2.15 -5.12 13.54
N ILE A 71 -2.09 -6.35 14.06
CA ILE A 71 -1.41 -7.48 13.42
C ILE A 71 -2.10 -7.79 12.09
N LEU A 72 -3.43 -7.80 12.09
CA LEU A 72 -4.23 -8.06 10.90
C LEU A 72 -4.06 -6.95 9.85
N ILE A 73 -4.08 -5.69 10.28
CA ILE A 73 -3.85 -4.54 9.39
C ILE A 73 -2.45 -4.62 8.77
N ALA A 74 -1.43 -4.96 9.57
CA ALA A 74 -0.08 -5.17 9.07
C ALA A 74 -0.03 -6.27 8.01
N LEU A 75 -0.64 -7.41 8.30
CA LEU A 75 -0.71 -8.56 7.40
C LEU A 75 -1.37 -8.18 6.07
N CYS A 76 -2.55 -7.58 6.09
CA CYS A 76 -3.29 -7.18 4.88
C CYS A 76 -2.51 -6.17 4.02
N MET A 77 -1.87 -5.19 4.65
CA MET A 77 -1.16 -4.14 3.93
C MET A 77 0.20 -4.57 3.36
N THR A 78 0.74 -5.71 3.82
CA THR A 78 2.02 -6.27 3.32
C THR A 78 1.84 -7.29 2.21
N GLN A 79 0.60 -7.56 1.79
CA GLN A 79 0.32 -8.44 0.67
C GLN A 79 0.87 -7.85 -0.63
N GLY A 80 1.51 -8.69 -1.43
CA GLY A 80 1.99 -8.35 -2.76
C GLY A 80 1.72 -9.48 -3.74
N ASP A 81 1.56 -9.13 -5.01
CA ASP A 81 1.28 -10.09 -6.09
C ASP A 81 2.41 -11.11 -6.28
N THR A 82 3.64 -10.71 -5.94
CA THR A 82 4.83 -11.56 -5.95
C THR A 82 5.47 -11.60 -4.58
N VAL A 83 6.21 -12.68 -4.31
CA VAL A 83 7.01 -12.83 -3.09
C VAL A 83 8.00 -11.67 -2.95
N GLY A 84 8.69 -11.28 -4.02
CA GLY A 84 9.63 -10.14 -4.03
C GLY A 84 8.95 -8.78 -3.80
N GLY A 85 7.75 -8.60 -4.34
CA GLY A 85 6.92 -7.43 -4.07
C GLY A 85 6.51 -7.35 -2.60
N ALA A 86 6.06 -8.48 -2.02
CA ALA A 86 5.72 -8.56 -0.60
C ALA A 86 6.93 -8.25 0.30
N PHE A 87 8.12 -8.79 0.01
CA PHE A 87 9.35 -8.46 0.74
C PHE A 87 9.70 -6.97 0.69
N THR A 88 9.55 -6.35 -0.49
CA THR A 88 9.80 -4.92 -0.65
C THR A 88 8.80 -4.11 0.18
N THR A 89 7.51 -4.43 0.10
CA THR A 89 6.46 -3.77 0.90
C THR A 89 6.70 -3.94 2.41
N ILE A 90 7.10 -5.14 2.85
CA ILE A 90 7.46 -5.44 4.24
C ILE A 90 8.59 -4.53 4.70
N LYS A 91 9.69 -4.45 3.95
CA LYS A 91 10.84 -3.60 4.29
C LYS A 91 10.44 -2.13 4.40
N MET A 92 9.70 -1.64 3.42
CA MET A 92 9.22 -0.25 3.40
C MET A 92 8.29 0.05 4.58
N ARG A 93 7.44 -0.91 4.97
CA ARG A 93 6.57 -0.79 6.13
C ARG A 93 7.35 -0.75 7.44
N LEU A 94 8.33 -1.65 7.63
CA LEU A 94 9.16 -1.68 8.85
C LEU A 94 9.85 -0.34 9.05
N ILE A 95 10.54 0.14 8.01
CA ILE A 95 11.26 1.42 8.03
C ILE A 95 10.29 2.57 8.34
N GLY A 96 9.14 2.61 7.67
CA GLY A 96 8.13 3.66 7.89
C GLY A 96 7.60 3.65 9.32
N THR A 97 7.28 2.47 9.88
CA THR A 97 6.82 2.37 11.26
C THR A 97 7.89 2.72 12.29
N LEU A 98 9.16 2.40 12.02
CA LEU A 98 10.28 2.76 12.90
C LEU A 98 10.45 4.28 12.99
N PHE A 99 10.54 4.96 11.84
CA PHE A 99 10.65 6.43 11.82
C PHE A 99 9.42 7.12 12.43
N GLY A 100 8.22 6.64 12.08
CA GLY A 100 6.99 7.19 12.62
C GLY A 100 6.86 6.97 14.13
N ALA A 101 7.29 5.81 14.65
CA ALA A 101 7.29 5.52 16.08
C ALA A 101 8.36 6.31 16.85
N MET A 102 9.54 6.53 16.26
CA MET A 102 10.55 7.44 16.80
C MET A 102 10.01 8.87 16.94
N TRP A 103 9.33 9.38 15.91
CA TRP A 103 8.72 10.71 15.98
C TRP A 103 7.59 10.79 17.01
N ALA A 104 6.80 9.72 17.15
CA ALA A 104 5.77 9.62 18.18
C ALA A 104 6.38 9.75 19.59
N TYR A 105 7.50 9.06 19.83
CA TYR A 105 8.23 9.12 21.09
C TYR A 105 8.79 10.52 21.39
N VAL A 106 9.37 11.20 20.39
CA VAL A 106 9.83 12.59 20.52
C VAL A 106 8.67 13.55 20.84
N THR A 107 7.52 13.35 20.18
CA THR A 107 6.32 14.15 20.42
C THR A 107 5.83 13.97 21.86
N TYR A 108 5.85 12.73 22.37
CA TYR A 108 5.50 12.44 23.76
C TYR A 108 6.42 13.16 24.76
N LEU A 109 7.75 13.07 24.58
CA LEU A 109 8.71 13.72 25.47
C LEU A 109 8.55 15.26 25.49
N SER A 110 8.18 15.84 24.36
CA SER A 110 8.07 17.30 24.22
C SER A 110 6.77 17.88 24.79
N VAL A 111 5.68 17.10 24.80
CA VAL A 111 4.31 17.61 25.02
C VAL A 111 3.60 17.01 26.21
N GLY A 112 3.92 15.78 26.61
CA GLY A 112 3.13 15.06 27.60
C GLY A 112 1.73 14.76 27.08
N ASN A 113 0.67 15.14 27.82
CA ASN A 113 -0.72 14.71 27.57
C ASN A 113 -1.58 15.74 26.81
N ASP A 114 -1.04 16.91 26.46
CA ASP A 114 -1.81 17.95 25.79
C ASP A 114 -2.08 17.63 24.31
N LEU A 115 -3.37 17.47 23.97
CA LEU A 115 -3.81 17.14 22.61
C LEU A 115 -3.46 18.25 21.59
N PHE A 116 -3.70 19.51 21.94
CA PHE A 116 -3.43 20.64 21.05
C PHE A 116 -1.94 20.79 20.72
N ARG A 117 -1.08 20.67 21.74
CA ARG A 117 0.37 20.72 21.56
C ARG A 117 0.89 19.52 20.75
N THR A 118 0.26 18.35 20.88
CA THR A 118 0.59 17.16 20.09
C THR A 118 0.32 17.40 18.61
N ILE A 119 -0.82 18.00 18.27
CA ILE A 119 -1.17 18.35 16.88
C ILE A 119 -0.17 19.35 16.30
N ILE A 120 0.24 20.36 17.09
CA ILE A 120 1.21 21.37 16.67
C ILE A 120 2.56 20.73 16.29
N ILE A 121 3.05 19.78 17.10
CA ILE A 121 4.32 19.09 16.82
C ILE A 121 4.21 18.03 15.71
N LEU A 122 3.02 17.49 15.47
CA LEU A 122 2.80 16.60 14.32
C LEU A 122 2.76 17.38 12.99
N CYS A 123 2.40 18.65 12.99
CA CYS A 123 2.32 19.49 11.79
C CYS A 123 3.66 19.56 11.01
N PRO A 124 4.83 19.88 11.62
CA PRO A 124 6.11 19.89 10.90
C PRO A 124 6.50 18.50 10.39
N TRP A 125 6.14 17.43 11.09
CA TRP A 125 6.37 16.06 10.60
C TRP A 125 5.56 15.72 9.37
N MET A 126 4.30 16.15 9.34
CA MET A 126 3.44 15.97 8.16
C MET A 126 3.95 16.75 6.97
N PHE A 127 4.48 17.97 7.18
CA PHE A 127 5.13 18.74 6.13
C PHE A 127 6.39 18.02 5.61
N PHE A 128 7.25 17.54 6.50
CA PHE A 128 8.45 16.78 6.14
C PHE A 128 8.12 15.51 5.36
N CYS A 129 7.12 14.74 5.81
CA CYS A 129 6.65 13.57 5.07
C CYS A 129 6.02 13.96 3.72
N GLY A 130 5.28 15.07 3.67
CA GLY A 130 4.72 15.59 2.42
C GLY A 130 5.81 15.90 1.39
N TYR A 131 6.91 16.51 1.83
CA TYR A 131 8.07 16.77 0.98
C TYR A 131 8.76 15.48 0.53
N MET A 132 9.02 14.55 1.47
CA MET A 132 9.67 13.27 1.15
C MET A 132 8.84 12.39 0.21
N LYS A 133 7.51 12.56 0.20
CA LYS A 133 6.60 11.84 -0.70
C LYS A 133 6.80 12.21 -2.17
N LEU A 134 7.42 13.35 -2.47
CA LEU A 134 7.76 13.75 -3.85
C LEU A 134 8.77 12.80 -4.49
N TYR A 135 9.55 12.05 -3.69
CA TYR A 135 10.46 11.04 -4.19
C TYR A 135 9.72 9.71 -4.40
N PRO A 136 9.54 9.24 -5.65
CA PRO A 136 8.69 8.09 -5.97
C PRO A 136 9.19 6.78 -5.36
N GLN A 137 10.50 6.68 -5.07
CA GLN A 137 11.09 5.50 -4.45
C GLN A 137 10.60 5.26 -3.01
N TRP A 138 10.27 6.33 -2.27
CA TRP A 138 9.95 6.25 -0.83
C TRP A 138 8.48 6.48 -0.50
N GLY A 139 7.62 6.65 -1.52
CA GLY A 139 6.24 7.07 -1.33
C GLY A 139 5.43 6.22 -0.34
N TYR A 140 5.58 4.89 -0.39
CA TYR A 140 4.92 3.98 0.56
C TYR A 140 5.46 4.14 1.98
N THR A 141 6.79 4.08 2.16
CA THR A 141 7.48 4.24 3.46
C THR A 141 7.08 5.54 4.14
N VAL A 142 7.08 6.64 3.40
CA VAL A 142 6.78 7.97 3.92
C VAL A 142 5.32 8.10 4.31
N THR A 143 4.40 7.46 3.57
CA THR A 143 2.98 7.43 3.92
C THR A 143 2.77 6.70 5.25
N ILE A 144 3.44 5.55 5.44
CA ILE A 144 3.38 4.81 6.72
C ILE A 144 4.03 5.62 7.86
N ALA A 145 5.17 6.28 7.60
CA ALA A 145 5.86 7.12 8.57
C ALA A 145 5.04 8.35 9.00
N ALA A 146 4.24 8.92 8.10
CA ALA A 146 3.33 10.02 8.41
C ALA A 146 2.15 9.58 9.30
N LEU A 147 1.56 8.42 8.99
CA LEU A 147 0.37 7.91 9.68
C LEU A 147 0.67 7.33 11.07
N THR A 148 1.83 6.69 11.24
CA THR A 148 2.18 5.99 12.47
C THR A 148 2.17 6.90 13.71
N PRO A 149 2.82 8.08 13.76
CA PRO A 149 2.84 8.92 14.96
C PRO A 149 1.47 9.49 15.30
N ILE A 150 0.63 9.75 14.30
CA ILE A 150 -0.75 10.16 14.49
C ILE A 150 -1.50 9.04 15.25
N ILE A 151 -1.44 7.81 14.72
CA ILE A 151 -2.09 6.64 15.31
C ILE A 151 -1.58 6.34 16.73
N VAL A 152 -0.27 6.42 16.96
CA VAL A 152 0.31 6.14 18.29
C VAL A 152 -0.12 7.20 19.30
N ASN A 153 -0.03 8.48 18.95
CA ASN A 153 -0.37 9.56 19.87
C ASN A 153 -1.89 9.66 20.12
N LEU A 154 -2.73 9.46 19.10
CA LEU A 154 -4.19 9.42 19.26
C LEU A 154 -4.66 8.17 20.01
N GLY A 155 -4.02 7.03 19.77
CA GLY A 155 -4.33 5.80 20.50
C GLY A 155 -3.98 5.89 21.99
N ARG A 156 -3.06 6.77 22.38
CA ARG A 156 -2.66 7.00 23.78
C ARG A 156 -3.62 7.91 24.54
N LEU A 157 -4.16 8.95 23.89
CA LEU A 157 -5.00 9.97 24.54
C LEU A 157 -6.18 9.40 25.37
N PRO A 158 -6.91 8.35 24.95
CA PRO A 158 -7.97 7.75 25.76
C PRO A 158 -7.47 6.82 26.90
N PHE A 159 -6.17 6.44 26.91
CA PHE A 159 -5.57 5.51 27.87
C PHE A 159 -4.34 6.10 28.57
N ALA A 160 -4.24 7.43 28.62
CA ALA A 160 -3.03 8.14 29.04
C ALA A 160 -2.58 7.83 30.48
N ASP A 161 -3.48 7.26 31.29
CA ASP A 161 -3.26 7.02 32.72
C ASP A 161 -2.81 5.58 33.05
N THR A 162 -2.86 4.62 32.12
CA THR A 162 -2.63 3.20 32.43
C THR A 162 -1.27 2.65 32.01
N LEU A 163 -0.57 3.28 31.06
CA LEU A 163 0.71 2.78 30.54
C LEU A 163 1.70 3.92 30.22
N PRO A 164 3.00 3.79 30.61
CA PRO A 164 4.02 4.73 30.16
C PRO A 164 4.11 4.70 28.63
N ALA A 165 4.19 5.87 27.97
CA ALA A 165 4.02 5.97 26.51
C ALA A 165 5.06 5.21 25.68
N GLY A 166 6.23 4.91 26.27
CA GLY A 166 7.20 3.99 25.68
C GLY A 166 6.60 2.60 25.39
N ASN A 167 5.68 2.13 26.22
CA ASN A 167 5.00 0.85 26.01
C ASN A 167 4.09 0.88 24.78
N TYR A 168 3.37 1.98 24.52
CA TYR A 168 2.52 2.08 23.32
C TYR A 168 3.33 2.10 22.02
N VAL A 169 4.48 2.78 22.02
CA VAL A 169 5.41 2.78 20.89
C VAL A 169 5.98 1.38 20.66
N LEU A 170 6.44 0.70 21.71
CA LEU A 170 6.98 -0.67 21.64
C LEU A 170 5.92 -1.67 21.20
N LEU A 171 4.70 -1.58 21.74
CA LEU A 171 3.56 -2.42 21.35
C LEU A 171 3.26 -2.31 19.85
N ARG A 172 3.36 -1.10 19.28
CA ARG A 172 3.15 -0.88 17.84
C ARG A 172 4.21 -1.54 17.00
N ILE A 173 5.48 -1.42 17.40
CA ILE A 173 6.59 -2.08 16.71
C ILE A 173 6.43 -3.60 16.79
N GLN A 174 6.14 -4.13 17.99
CA GLN A 174 5.95 -5.56 18.22
C GLN A 174 4.79 -6.13 17.40
N GLN A 175 3.61 -5.49 17.41
CA GLN A 175 2.45 -5.89 16.62
C GLN A 175 2.76 -5.90 15.12
N ASN A 176 3.47 -4.88 14.64
CA ASN A 176 3.81 -4.79 13.22
C ASN A 176 4.81 -5.90 12.83
N VAL A 177 5.81 -6.18 13.67
CA VAL A 177 6.77 -7.28 13.45
C VAL A 177 6.08 -8.65 13.45
N ILE A 178 5.15 -8.89 14.38
CA ILE A 178 4.38 -10.14 14.42
C ILE A 178 3.52 -10.29 13.16
N GLY A 179 2.77 -9.24 12.78
CA GLY A 179 1.92 -9.26 11.58
C GLY A 179 2.72 -9.49 10.29
N ILE A 180 3.90 -8.86 10.20
CA ILE A 180 4.84 -9.06 9.09
C ILE A 180 5.40 -10.49 9.08
N SER A 181 5.75 -11.04 10.23
CA SER A 181 6.29 -12.40 10.34
C SER A 181 5.27 -13.42 9.85
N ILE A 182 4.01 -13.27 10.29
CA ILE A 182 2.90 -14.11 9.82
C ILE A 182 2.67 -13.91 8.32
N ALA A 183 2.66 -12.67 7.84
CA ALA A 183 2.48 -12.38 6.42
C ALA A 183 3.58 -13.00 5.55
N LEU A 184 4.83 -12.98 6.00
CA LEU A 184 5.98 -13.57 5.30
C LEU A 184 5.87 -15.09 5.25
N VAL A 185 5.54 -15.73 6.36
CA VAL A 185 5.31 -17.19 6.43
C VAL A 185 4.18 -17.59 5.50
N LEU A 186 3.04 -16.89 5.54
CA LEU A 186 1.90 -17.14 4.67
C LEU A 186 2.21 -16.87 3.19
N ALA A 187 3.00 -15.84 2.88
CA ALA A 187 3.39 -15.51 1.50
C ALA A 187 4.30 -16.57 0.87
N ILE A 188 5.13 -17.25 1.67
CA ILE A 188 5.99 -18.35 1.22
C ILE A 188 5.19 -19.66 1.08
N ILE A 189 4.33 -19.95 2.05
CA ILE A 189 3.54 -21.20 2.07
C ILE A 189 2.44 -21.20 1.00
N ILE A 190 1.73 -20.07 0.84
CA ILE A 190 0.54 -19.98 -0.03
C ILE A 190 0.97 -19.46 -1.41
N PHE A 191 1.19 -20.40 -2.34
CA PHE A 191 1.53 -20.16 -3.74
C PHE A 191 2.69 -19.16 -3.94
N PRO A 192 3.96 -19.60 -3.83
CA PRO A 192 5.10 -18.74 -4.07
C PRO A 192 5.18 -18.36 -5.56
N LEU A 193 4.58 -17.24 -5.93
CA LEU A 193 4.73 -16.63 -7.25
C LEU A 193 5.99 -15.75 -7.21
N PHE A 194 7.08 -16.25 -7.80
CA PHE A 194 8.31 -15.49 -7.92
C PHE A 194 8.21 -14.50 -9.08
N ALA A 195 8.80 -13.31 -8.91
CA ALA A 195 8.79 -12.27 -9.94
C ALA A 195 9.47 -12.72 -11.25
N ILE A 196 10.39 -13.69 -11.16
CA ILE A 196 11.09 -14.29 -12.31
C ILE A 196 10.13 -15.06 -13.20
N ASP A 197 9.16 -15.77 -12.62
CA ASP A 197 8.22 -16.59 -13.38
C ASP A 197 7.22 -15.70 -14.13
N LEU A 198 6.75 -14.63 -13.49
CA LEU A 198 5.93 -13.60 -14.14
C LEU A 198 6.69 -12.86 -15.24
N LEU A 199 7.98 -12.61 -15.07
CA LEU A 199 8.81 -11.97 -16.10
C LEU A 199 8.94 -12.89 -17.33
N LYS A 200 9.22 -14.17 -17.12
CA LYS A 200 9.32 -15.16 -18.21
C LYS A 200 7.99 -15.29 -18.97
N GLU A 201 6.86 -15.35 -18.27
CA GLU A 201 5.54 -15.41 -18.90
C GLU A 201 5.20 -14.14 -19.70
N ASN A 202 5.44 -12.96 -19.13
CA ASN A 202 5.18 -11.68 -19.81
C ASN A 202 6.05 -11.51 -21.05
N ILE A 203 7.34 -11.88 -20.96
CA ILE A 203 8.27 -11.84 -22.08
C ILE A 203 7.79 -12.79 -23.19
N LYS A 204 7.44 -14.04 -22.86
CA LYS A 204 6.94 -15.03 -23.83
C LYS A 204 5.66 -14.54 -24.53
N SER A 205 4.72 -13.97 -23.77
CA SER A 205 3.46 -13.43 -24.29
C SER A 205 3.69 -12.22 -25.22
N ASN A 206 4.60 -11.30 -24.85
CA ASN A 206 4.93 -10.15 -25.70
C ASN A 206 5.64 -10.55 -26.98
N TYR A 207 6.57 -11.51 -26.95
CA TYR A 207 7.21 -12.02 -28.17
C TYR A 207 6.20 -12.64 -29.13
N LEU A 208 5.25 -13.44 -28.63
CA LEU A 208 4.19 -14.03 -29.46
C LEU A 208 3.27 -12.96 -30.07
N LYS A 209 2.92 -11.90 -29.32
CA LYS A 209 2.16 -10.76 -29.86
C LYS A 209 2.92 -10.04 -30.98
N ILE A 210 4.21 -9.76 -30.77
CA ILE A 210 5.05 -9.09 -31.77
C ILE A 210 5.14 -9.97 -33.03
N PHE A 211 5.38 -11.27 -32.86
CA PHE A 211 5.42 -12.22 -33.97
C PHE A 211 4.10 -12.26 -34.75
N PHE A 212 2.96 -12.30 -34.06
CA PHE A 212 1.63 -12.32 -34.68
C PHE A 212 1.33 -11.02 -35.47
N ILE A 213 1.71 -9.85 -34.93
CA ILE A 213 1.58 -8.57 -35.63
C ILE A 213 2.45 -8.54 -36.90
N TYR A 214 3.67 -9.06 -36.81
CA TYR A 214 4.59 -9.11 -37.94
C TYR A 214 4.05 -10.02 -39.06
N TYR A 215 3.54 -11.19 -38.70
CA TYR A 215 2.96 -12.15 -39.64
C TYR A 215 1.66 -11.64 -40.28
N SER A 216 0.81 -10.94 -39.50
CA SER A 216 -0.42 -10.31 -39.99
C SER A 216 -0.18 -9.09 -40.89
N SER A 217 1.02 -8.51 -40.90
CA SER A 217 1.36 -7.38 -41.78
C SER A 217 1.99 -7.83 -43.09
N PHE A 218 2.30 -9.13 -43.22
CA PHE A 218 2.95 -9.73 -44.38
C PHE A 218 1.96 -10.52 -45.28
N ILE A 219 0.75 -10.78 -44.78
CA ILE A 219 -0.40 -11.33 -45.50
C ILE A 219 -1.34 -10.18 -45.84
#